data_AF-A0A3L6ZSI3-F1
#
_entry.id   AF-A0A3L6ZSI3-F1
#
_cell.length_a   1.000
_cell.length_b   1.000
_cell.length_c   1.000
_cell.angle_alpha   90.00
_cell.angle_beta   90.00
_cell.angle_gamma   90.00
#
_symmetry.space_group_name_H-M   'P 1'
#
loop_
_entity.id
_entity.type
_entity.pdbx_description
1 polymer ?
#
loop_
_entity_poly.entity_id
_entity_poly.type
_entity_poly.pdbx_seq_one_letter_code
_entity_poly.pdbx_strand_id
1 'polypeptide(L)'
;MDADDVTDALAPKSDQLTFAHVESGPMEVTLARVEQAKISVSETQLIIHFMEFPGQPLKPGKIISRVIAKVWGKQAREWIGRRMRLYGDPSIKYGGKAVGGVRLSHMSGLEAPRIVEVSAGAGTRARVPLEPLDDPTQPHLSAFAAAASLPELQEAWQAAAAAGVTGNPTVIAAKDKRKDELQEVAEG
;
A
#
# COMPACT_ATOMS: atom_id res chain seq x y z
N MET A 1 3.57 -11.87 -31.80
CA MET A 1 3.26 -12.80 -30.70
C MET A 1 3.76 -14.15 -31.15
N ASP A 2 5.02 -14.37 -30.87
CA ASP A 2 5.82 -15.50 -31.33
C ASP A 2 5.38 -16.73 -30.56
N ALA A 3 4.90 -17.75 -31.27
CA ALA A 3 4.33 -18.97 -30.70
C ALA A 3 5.35 -19.85 -29.96
N ASP A 4 6.61 -19.43 -29.88
CA ASP A 4 7.72 -20.09 -29.20
C ASP A 4 8.14 -19.37 -27.89
N ASP A 5 7.50 -18.25 -27.55
CA ASP A 5 7.76 -17.54 -26.30
C ASP A 5 7.11 -18.28 -25.13
N VAL A 6 7.91 -19.09 -24.43
CA VAL A 6 7.48 -19.84 -23.24
C VAL A 6 7.52 -19.02 -21.95
N THR A 7 7.77 -17.71 -22.04
CA THR A 7 7.91 -16.81 -20.88
C THR A 7 6.66 -16.87 -19.99
N ASP A 8 5.47 -16.93 -20.58
CA ASP A 8 4.19 -17.09 -19.88
C ASP A 8 4.03 -18.47 -19.21
N ALA A 9 4.53 -19.54 -19.84
CA ALA A 9 4.49 -20.90 -19.31
C ALA A 9 5.51 -21.15 -18.18
N LEU A 10 6.63 -20.42 -18.19
CA LEU A 10 7.66 -20.45 -17.16
C LEU A 10 7.34 -19.52 -15.98
N ALA A 11 6.40 -18.59 -16.14
CA ALA A 11 5.96 -17.72 -15.07
C ALA A 11 5.34 -18.58 -13.95
N PRO A 12 5.90 -18.57 -12.73
CA PRO A 12 5.28 -19.27 -11.62
C PRO A 12 3.88 -18.67 -11.41
N LYS A 13 2.83 -19.51 -11.50
CA LYS A 13 1.46 -19.13 -11.11
C LYS A 13 1.42 -18.87 -9.61
N SER A 14 1.90 -17.70 -9.23
CA SER A 14 1.99 -17.28 -7.84
C SER A 14 0.75 -16.46 -7.51
N ASP A 15 -0.14 -17.04 -6.72
CA ASP A 15 -1.32 -16.39 -6.14
C ASP A 15 -0.91 -15.33 -5.07
N GLN A 16 0.37 -15.00 -4.97
CA GLN A 16 0.93 -14.10 -3.97
C GLN A 16 2.13 -13.33 -4.51
N LEU A 17 2.31 -12.11 -4.03
CA LEU A 17 3.55 -11.37 -4.20
C LEU A 17 4.63 -12.01 -3.32
N THR A 18 5.69 -12.51 -3.97
CA THR A 18 6.80 -13.25 -3.36
C THR A 18 8.14 -12.55 -3.58
N PHE A 19 9.21 -13.07 -2.96
CA PHE A 19 10.58 -12.56 -3.10
C PHE A 19 11.02 -12.40 -4.58
N ALA A 20 10.65 -13.32 -5.47
CA ALA A 20 10.99 -13.25 -6.90
C ALA A 20 10.54 -11.94 -7.57
N HIS A 21 9.44 -11.32 -7.11
CA HIS A 21 8.94 -10.07 -7.67
C HIS A 21 9.80 -8.86 -7.27
N VAL A 22 10.47 -8.94 -6.11
CA VAL A 22 11.36 -7.89 -5.58
C VAL A 22 12.83 -8.25 -5.67
N GLU A 23 13.15 -9.39 -6.29
CA GLU A 23 14.52 -9.90 -6.40
C GLU A 23 15.35 -9.00 -7.33
N SER A 24 14.76 -8.58 -8.45
CA SER A 24 15.38 -7.66 -9.41
C SER A 24 15.48 -6.22 -8.90
N GLY A 25 14.80 -5.87 -7.81
CA GLY A 25 14.87 -4.54 -7.22
C GLY A 25 13.65 -4.15 -6.39
N PRO A 26 13.74 -3.02 -5.68
CA PRO A 26 12.62 -2.47 -4.93
C PRO A 26 11.52 -1.97 -5.86
N MET A 27 10.28 -2.07 -5.41
CA MET A 27 9.10 -1.60 -6.14
C MET A 27 8.16 -0.81 -5.25
N GLU A 28 7.51 0.19 -5.82
CA GLU A 28 6.45 0.95 -5.16
C GLU A 28 5.11 0.30 -5.44
N VAL A 29 4.29 0.19 -4.41
CA VAL A 29 2.96 -0.42 -4.49
C VAL A 29 1.94 0.44 -3.76
N THR A 30 0.72 0.45 -4.28
CA THR A 30 -0.43 1.20 -3.77
C THR A 30 -1.48 0.24 -3.25
N LEU A 31 -1.91 0.40 -2.00
CA LEU A 31 -2.91 -0.50 -1.41
C LEU A 31 -4.28 -0.34 -2.08
N ALA A 32 -4.77 -1.42 -2.69
CA ALA A 32 -6.12 -1.48 -3.25
C ALA A 32 -7.14 -1.97 -2.22
N ARG A 33 -6.78 -3.01 -1.45
CA ARG A 33 -7.67 -3.67 -0.50
C ARG A 33 -6.86 -4.37 0.57
N VAL A 34 -7.47 -4.55 1.74
CA VAL A 34 -6.90 -5.34 2.83
C VAL A 34 -7.92 -6.32 3.35
N GLU A 35 -7.46 -7.53 3.65
CA GLU A 35 -8.28 -8.61 4.19
C GLU A 35 -7.60 -9.25 5.39
N GLN A 36 -8.41 -9.89 6.24
CA GLN A 36 -7.94 -10.63 7.40
C GLN A 36 -8.48 -12.06 7.28
N ALA A 37 -7.57 -13.02 7.15
CA ALA A 37 -7.92 -14.44 7.06
C ALA A 37 -7.51 -15.15 8.35
N LYS A 38 -8.43 -15.90 8.96
CA LYS A 38 -8.09 -16.82 10.05
C LYS A 38 -7.34 -18.01 9.47
N ILE A 39 -6.09 -18.21 9.87
CA ILE A 39 -5.31 -19.41 9.50
C ILE A 39 -5.51 -20.51 10.54
N SER A 40 -5.71 -20.13 11.80
CA SER A 40 -6.07 -21.05 12.88
C SER A 40 -6.89 -20.32 13.95
N VAL A 41 -7.38 -21.06 14.95
CA VAL A 41 -8.21 -20.52 16.04
C VAL A 41 -7.62 -19.27 16.69
N SER A 42 -6.29 -19.23 16.83
CA SER A 42 -5.58 -18.15 17.52
C SER A 42 -4.75 -17.26 16.59
N GLU A 43 -4.80 -17.48 15.27
CA GLU A 43 -3.95 -16.77 14.32
C GLU A 43 -4.74 -16.23 13.12
N THR A 44 -4.70 -14.91 12.99
CA THR A 44 -5.20 -14.17 11.84
C THR A 44 -4.01 -13.63 11.05
N GLN A 45 -4.04 -13.79 9.75
CA GLN A 45 -3.07 -13.24 8.83
C GLN A 45 -3.68 -12.10 8.03
N LEU A 46 -2.86 -11.08 7.82
CA LEU A 46 -3.17 -9.95 6.96
C LEU A 46 -2.91 -10.34 5.51
N ILE A 47 -3.82 -9.96 4.61
CA ILE A 47 -3.67 -10.12 3.17
C ILE A 47 -3.82 -8.73 2.57
N ILE A 48 -2.80 -8.27 1.84
CA ILE A 48 -2.74 -6.92 1.28
C ILE A 48 -2.76 -7.03 -0.24
N HIS A 49 -3.75 -6.42 -0.87
CA HIS A 49 -3.88 -6.34 -2.32
C HIS A 49 -3.36 -5.00 -2.81
N PHE A 50 -2.65 -5.00 -3.93
CA PHE A 50 -2.09 -3.81 -4.54
C PHE A 50 -2.71 -3.54 -5.90
N MET A 51 -2.71 -2.28 -6.32
CA MET A 51 -3.20 -1.87 -7.64
C MET A 51 -2.28 -2.36 -8.77
N GLU A 52 -0.97 -2.40 -8.49
CA GLU A 52 0.10 -2.76 -9.41
C GLU A 52 0.23 -4.29 -9.60
N PHE A 53 -0.31 -5.08 -8.66
CA PHE A 53 -0.27 -6.54 -8.68
C PHE A 53 -1.67 -7.14 -8.45
N PRO A 54 -2.62 -6.91 -9.39
CA PRO A 54 -3.97 -7.43 -9.25
C PRO A 54 -3.95 -8.96 -9.23
N GLY A 55 -4.62 -9.55 -8.24
CA GLY A 55 -4.67 -11.00 -8.04
C GLY A 55 -3.45 -11.62 -7.35
N GLN A 56 -2.41 -10.83 -7.03
CA GLN A 56 -1.21 -11.32 -6.33
C GLN A 56 -1.00 -10.55 -5.02
N PRO A 57 -1.78 -10.83 -3.97
CA PRO A 57 -1.63 -10.15 -2.69
C PRO A 57 -0.31 -10.48 -1.98
N LEU A 58 0.18 -9.55 -1.17
CA LEU A 58 1.21 -9.82 -0.18
C LEU A 58 0.58 -10.35 1.11
N LYS A 59 1.14 -11.43 1.64
CA LYS A 59 0.81 -11.97 2.97
C LYS A 59 1.97 -11.67 3.92
N PRO A 60 2.04 -10.45 4.49
CA PRO A 60 3.19 -10.04 5.27
C PRO A 60 3.32 -10.82 6.57
N GLY A 61 4.56 -11.13 6.95
CA GLY A 61 4.87 -11.68 8.27
C GLY A 61 4.58 -10.68 9.39
N LYS A 62 4.43 -11.19 10.63
CA LYS A 62 4.00 -10.41 11.82
C LYS A 62 4.80 -9.13 12.07
N ILE A 63 6.10 -9.13 11.77
CA ILE A 63 6.95 -7.93 11.92
C ILE A 63 6.49 -6.82 10.98
N ILE A 64 6.35 -7.13 9.68
CA ILE A 64 5.92 -6.15 8.67
C ILE A 64 4.49 -5.67 8.95
N SER A 65 3.57 -6.57 9.29
CA SER A 65 2.20 -6.20 9.66
C SER A 65 2.14 -5.24 10.87
N ARG A 66 3.00 -5.46 11.88
CA ARG A 66 3.12 -4.55 13.04
C ARG A 66 3.71 -3.21 12.66
N VAL A 67 4.67 -3.18 11.73
CA VAL A 67 5.26 -1.92 11.23
C VAL A 67 4.21 -1.09 10.51
N ILE A 68 3.47 -1.70 9.57
CA ILE A 68 2.39 -1.02 8.83
C ILE A 68 1.37 -0.44 9.81
N ALA A 69 0.90 -1.24 10.77
CA ALA A 69 -0.08 -0.80 11.77
C ALA A 69 0.45 0.29 12.73
N LYS A 70 1.76 0.35 12.97
CA LYS A 70 2.38 1.44 13.75
C LYS A 70 2.47 2.75 12.97
N VAL A 71 2.58 2.67 11.64
CA VAL A 71 2.75 3.83 10.79
C VAL A 71 1.41 4.40 10.34
N TRP A 72 0.49 3.55 9.90
CA TRP A 72 -0.82 3.97 9.36
C TRP A 72 -1.98 3.75 10.34
N GLY A 73 -1.70 3.38 11.59
CA GLY A 73 -2.72 3.05 12.58
C GLY A 73 -3.31 1.65 12.35
N LYS A 74 -4.20 1.22 13.26
CA LYS A 74 -4.74 -0.15 13.27
C LYS A 74 -5.99 -0.33 12.40
N GLN A 75 -6.57 0.76 11.91
CA GLN A 75 -7.77 0.70 11.08
C GLN A 75 -7.38 0.39 9.64
N ALA A 76 -7.39 -0.89 9.28
CA ALA A 76 -6.87 -1.35 8.00
C ALA A 76 -7.57 -0.73 6.77
N ARG A 77 -8.84 -0.31 6.93
CA ARG A 77 -9.60 0.44 5.91
C ARG A 77 -8.93 1.77 5.52
N GLU A 78 -8.26 2.44 6.47
CA GLU A 78 -7.61 3.74 6.25
C GLU A 78 -6.29 3.60 5.48
N TRP A 79 -5.84 2.38 5.23
CA TRP A 79 -4.61 2.10 4.50
C TRP A 79 -4.84 2.07 2.99
N ILE A 80 -6.10 1.96 2.55
CA ILE A 80 -6.46 1.95 1.13
C ILE A 80 -6.01 3.26 0.48
N GLY A 81 -5.38 3.15 -0.69
CA GLY A 81 -4.80 4.26 -1.43
C GLY A 81 -3.42 4.72 -0.94
N ARG A 82 -2.93 4.25 0.21
CA ARG A 82 -1.57 4.57 0.70
C ARG A 82 -0.51 3.76 -0.03
N ARG A 83 0.70 4.30 -0.11
CA ARG A 83 1.80 3.76 -0.90
C ARG A 83 2.97 3.30 -0.04
N MET A 84 3.65 2.25 -0.48
CA MET A 84 4.83 1.74 0.21
C MET A 84 5.86 1.18 -0.78
N ARG A 85 7.15 1.15 -0.40
CA ARG A 85 8.21 0.56 -1.22
C ARG A 85 8.65 -0.79 -0.65
N LEU A 86 8.38 -1.85 -1.39
CA LEU A 86 8.78 -3.22 -1.07
C LEU A 86 10.17 -3.51 -1.63
N TYR A 87 10.96 -4.35 -0.95
CA TYR A 87 12.25 -4.82 -1.44
C TYR A 87 12.53 -6.26 -1.03
N GLY A 88 13.43 -6.93 -1.74
CA GLY A 88 13.86 -8.28 -1.44
C GLY A 88 14.98 -8.33 -0.40
N ASP A 89 14.81 -9.14 0.64
CA ASP A 89 15.85 -9.48 1.61
C ASP A 89 16.25 -10.95 1.45
N PRO A 90 17.38 -11.26 0.77
CA PRO A 90 17.83 -12.62 0.53
C PRO A 90 18.29 -13.34 1.81
N SER A 91 18.51 -12.60 2.91
CA SER A 91 18.99 -13.17 4.17
C SER A 91 17.88 -13.85 4.99
N ILE A 92 16.61 -13.69 4.60
CA ILE A 92 15.48 -14.31 5.29
C ILE A 92 15.55 -15.84 5.12
N LYS A 93 15.45 -16.53 6.25
CA LYS A 93 15.48 -17.99 6.32
C LYS A 93 14.12 -18.56 6.72
N TYR A 94 13.77 -19.68 6.10
CA TYR A 94 12.64 -20.52 6.47
C TYR A 94 13.13 -21.97 6.61
N GLY A 95 12.82 -22.63 7.73
CA GLY A 95 13.32 -23.99 8.00
C GLY A 95 14.85 -24.12 7.98
N GLY A 96 15.56 -23.06 8.36
CA GLY A 96 17.03 -23.02 8.35
C GLY A 96 17.69 -22.73 6.99
N LYS A 97 16.93 -22.71 5.89
CA LYS A 97 17.43 -22.39 4.54
C LYS A 97 17.12 -20.94 4.18
N ALA A 98 18.07 -20.25 3.53
CA ALA A 98 17.82 -18.94 2.96
C ALA A 98 16.85 -19.08 1.78
N VAL A 99 15.66 -18.50 1.92
CA VAL A 99 14.60 -18.52 0.89
C VAL A 99 14.30 -17.12 0.37
N GLY A 100 14.88 -16.09 0.99
CA GLY A 100 14.55 -14.70 0.72
C GLY A 100 13.16 -14.32 1.27
N GLY A 101 12.87 -13.03 1.27
CA GLY A 101 11.54 -12.57 1.64
C GLY A 101 11.33 -11.09 1.34
N VAL A 102 10.05 -10.70 1.35
CA VAL A 102 9.64 -9.33 1.05
C VAL A 102 9.71 -8.48 2.32
N ARG A 103 10.40 -7.35 2.21
CA ARG A 103 10.53 -6.32 3.23
C ARG A 103 9.95 -5.00 2.73
N LEU A 104 9.97 -4.01 3.61
CA LEU A 104 9.44 -2.68 3.42
C LEU A 104 10.50 -1.65 3.82
N SER A 105 10.74 -0.65 2.97
CA SER A 105 11.71 0.43 3.25
C SER A 105 11.10 1.82 3.25
N HIS A 106 10.03 2.07 2.49
CA HIS A 106 9.41 3.40 2.42
C HIS A 106 7.90 3.32 2.62
N MET A 107 7.30 4.32 3.26
CA MET A 107 5.84 4.42 3.43
C MET A 107 5.37 5.86 3.26
N SER A 108 4.21 6.06 2.64
CA SER A 108 3.56 7.37 2.60
C SER A 108 2.99 7.76 3.97
N GLY A 109 2.82 9.06 4.21
CA GLY A 109 2.36 9.61 5.49
C GLY A 109 3.44 9.65 6.59
N LEU A 110 4.72 9.48 6.21
CA LEU A 110 5.86 9.79 7.07
C LEU A 110 6.39 11.18 6.72
N GLU A 111 6.59 12.03 7.72
CA GLU A 111 7.15 13.38 7.53
C GLU A 111 8.68 13.35 7.48
N ALA A 112 9.30 12.37 8.14
CA ALA A 112 10.75 12.21 8.21
C ALA A 112 11.14 10.74 8.36
N PRO A 113 12.39 10.36 8.01
CA PRO A 113 12.91 9.02 8.24
C PRO A 113 12.82 8.65 9.72
N ARG A 114 12.43 7.40 10.02
CA ARG A 114 12.35 6.90 11.39
C ARG A 114 12.58 5.41 11.50
N ILE A 115 12.99 4.97 12.69
CA ILE A 115 13.12 3.55 13.01
C ILE A 115 11.86 3.10 13.76
N VAL A 116 11.15 2.13 13.18
CA VAL A 116 9.99 1.52 13.82
C VAL A 116 10.42 0.25 14.56
N GLU A 117 10.35 0.30 15.88
CA GLU A 117 10.65 -0.86 16.72
C GLU A 117 9.39 -1.69 16.99
N VAL A 118 9.40 -2.96 16.60
CA VAL A 118 8.29 -3.90 16.83
C VAL A 118 8.79 -5.16 17.55
N SER A 119 7.91 -5.87 18.26
CA SER A 119 8.27 -7.19 18.79
C SER A 119 8.55 -8.16 17.63
N ALA A 120 9.60 -8.97 17.73
CA ALA A 120 9.97 -10.03 16.80
C ALA A 120 9.69 -11.43 17.36
N GLY A 121 9.45 -11.54 18.67
CA GLY A 121 9.27 -12.79 19.41
C GLY A 121 9.33 -12.54 20.92
N ALA A 122 9.41 -13.60 21.72
CA ALA A 122 9.56 -13.50 23.17
C ALA A 122 10.87 -12.77 23.51
N GLY A 123 10.76 -11.58 24.10
CA GLY A 123 11.90 -10.75 24.53
C GLY A 123 12.65 -9.98 23.43
N THR A 124 12.45 -10.32 22.14
CA THR A 124 13.22 -9.72 21.04
C THR A 124 12.45 -8.64 20.30
N ARG A 125 13.14 -7.55 19.92
CA ARG A 125 12.60 -6.46 19.09
C ARG A 125 13.29 -6.43 17.73
N ALA A 126 12.53 -6.16 16.68
CA ALA A 126 13.04 -5.81 15.36
C ALA A 126 13.02 -4.29 15.20
N ARG A 127 14.10 -3.75 14.65
CA ARG A 127 14.23 -2.34 14.25
C ARG A 127 14.10 -2.25 12.75
N VAL A 128 13.06 -1.59 12.26
CA VAL A 128 12.83 -1.43 10.82
C VAL A 128 13.01 0.05 10.47
N PRO A 129 14.13 0.43 9.83
CA PRO A 129 14.28 1.78 9.32
C PRO A 129 13.29 2.00 8.17
N LEU A 130 12.62 3.15 8.20
CA LEU A 130 11.70 3.57 7.16
C LEU A 130 12.03 4.98 6.70
N GLU A 131 11.91 5.17 5.40
CA GLU A 131 12.03 6.47 4.73
C GLU A 131 10.64 6.96 4.28
N PRO A 132 10.44 8.28 4.21
CA PRO A 132 9.22 8.82 3.65
C PRO A 132 9.10 8.47 2.17
N LEU A 133 7.88 8.13 1.74
CA LEU A 133 7.53 7.98 0.33
C LEU A 133 6.63 9.14 -0.09
N ASP A 134 6.93 9.72 -1.25
CA ASP A 134 6.08 10.74 -1.84
C ASP A 134 4.69 10.18 -2.15
N ASP A 135 3.68 10.95 -1.76
CA ASP A 135 2.28 10.59 -1.97
C ASP A 135 1.67 11.56 -2.98
N PRO A 136 1.59 11.18 -4.27
CA PRO A 136 1.10 12.08 -5.30
C PRO A 136 -0.38 12.42 -5.12
N THR A 137 -1.11 11.70 -4.25
CA THR A 137 -2.52 12.00 -3.97
C THR A 137 -2.70 13.14 -2.97
N GLN A 138 -1.75 13.32 -2.04
CA GLN A 138 -1.82 14.31 -0.97
C GLN A 138 -2.13 15.74 -1.43
N PRO A 139 -1.47 16.32 -2.45
CA PRO A 139 -1.78 17.69 -2.89
C PRO A 139 -3.21 17.81 -3.43
N HIS A 140 -3.73 16.78 -4.10
CA HIS A 140 -5.10 16.78 -4.61
C HIS A 140 -6.14 16.62 -3.51
N LEU A 141 -5.86 15.80 -2.49
CA LEU A 141 -6.71 15.68 -1.31
C LEU A 141 -6.85 17.04 -0.59
N SER A 142 -5.73 17.76 -0.46
CA SER A 142 -5.73 19.12 0.08
C SER A 142 -6.50 20.12 -0.80
N ALA A 143 -6.35 20.03 -2.13
CA ALA A 143 -7.09 20.87 -3.07
C ALA A 143 -8.61 20.63 -3.01
N PHE A 144 -9.05 19.37 -2.89
CA PHE A 144 -10.47 19.05 -2.71
C PHE A 144 -11.00 19.65 -1.40
N ALA A 145 -10.29 19.46 -0.28
CA ALA A 145 -10.71 20.01 1.00
C ALA A 145 -10.80 21.55 1.00
N ALA A 146 -9.93 22.22 0.23
CA ALA A 146 -9.90 23.68 0.12
C ALA A 146 -10.93 24.26 -0.87
N ALA A 147 -11.44 23.48 -1.83
CA ALA A 147 -12.40 23.96 -2.82
C ALA A 147 -13.65 24.54 -2.15
N ALA A 148 -13.99 25.80 -2.42
CA ALA A 148 -15.13 26.48 -1.81
C ALA A 148 -16.39 26.46 -2.71
N SER A 149 -16.29 25.91 -3.91
CA SER A 149 -17.38 25.84 -4.89
C SER A 149 -17.26 24.63 -5.82
N LEU A 150 -18.37 24.19 -6.41
CA LEU A 150 -18.39 23.10 -7.41
C LEU A 150 -17.43 23.32 -8.60
N PRO A 151 -17.32 24.51 -9.22
CA PRO A 151 -16.31 24.77 -10.25
C PRO A 151 -14.88 24.57 -9.76
N GLU A 152 -14.51 25.08 -8.57
CA GLU A 152 -13.16 24.88 -8.01
C GLU A 152 -12.88 23.39 -7.73
N LEU A 153 -13.89 22.65 -7.25
CA LEU A 153 -13.78 21.21 -7.03
C LEU A 153 -13.59 20.46 -8.37
N GLN A 154 -14.24 20.91 -9.44
CA GLN A 154 -14.06 20.37 -10.78
C GLN A 154 -12.65 20.64 -11.32
N GLU A 155 -12.11 21.84 -11.13
CA GLU A 155 -10.73 22.17 -11.50
C GLU A 155 -9.71 21.32 -10.74
N ALA A 156 -9.90 21.16 -9.42
CA ALA A 156 -9.07 20.28 -8.60
C ALA A 156 -9.13 18.82 -9.11
N TRP A 157 -10.30 18.36 -9.57
CA TRP A 157 -10.45 17.02 -10.15
C TRP A 157 -9.72 16.86 -11.49
N GLN A 158 -9.73 17.88 -12.34
CA GLN A 158 -8.94 17.87 -13.58
C GLN A 158 -7.44 17.82 -13.30
N ALA A 159 -6.97 18.55 -12.29
CA ALA A 159 -5.58 18.46 -11.86
C ALA A 159 -5.21 17.05 -11.35
N ALA A 160 -6.10 16.42 -10.58
CA ALA A 160 -5.92 15.04 -10.13
C ALA A 160 -5.90 14.04 -11.30
N ALA A 161 -6.72 14.28 -12.33
CA ALA A 161 -6.73 13.46 -13.55
C ALA A 161 -5.43 13.61 -14.34
N ALA A 162 -4.91 14.84 -14.47
CA ALA A 162 -3.62 15.10 -15.11
C ALA A 162 -2.44 14.44 -14.36
N ALA A 163 -2.53 14.33 -13.04
CA ALA A 163 -1.55 13.61 -12.21
C ALA A 163 -1.74 12.08 -12.21
N GLY A 164 -2.78 11.55 -12.87
CA GLY A 164 -3.05 10.10 -12.95
C GLY A 164 -3.51 9.45 -11.64
N VAL A 165 -3.93 10.23 -10.64
CA VAL A 165 -4.29 9.72 -9.31
C VAL A 165 -5.79 9.44 -9.14
N THR A 166 -6.62 9.71 -10.15
CA THR A 166 -8.08 9.53 -10.09
C THR A 166 -8.54 8.08 -10.02
N GLY A 167 -7.67 7.11 -10.29
CA GLY A 167 -7.91 5.69 -10.02
C GLY A 167 -7.79 5.32 -8.54
N ASN A 168 -7.25 6.21 -7.70
CA ASN A 168 -7.09 5.95 -6.28
C ASN A 168 -8.44 6.13 -5.54
N PRO A 169 -8.94 5.10 -4.84
CA PRO A 169 -10.23 5.16 -4.14
C PRO A 169 -10.31 6.28 -3.09
N THR A 170 -9.20 6.67 -2.47
CA THR A 170 -9.16 7.77 -1.49
C THR A 170 -9.37 9.12 -2.17
N VAL A 171 -8.82 9.31 -3.38
CA VAL A 171 -9.02 10.52 -4.20
C VAL A 171 -10.48 10.63 -4.63
N ILE A 172 -11.08 9.53 -5.08
CA ILE A 172 -12.49 9.46 -5.47
C ILE A 172 -13.38 9.81 -4.27
N ALA A 173 -13.18 9.12 -3.13
CA ALA A 173 -13.98 9.33 -1.93
C ALA A 173 -13.87 10.77 -1.39
N ALA A 174 -12.69 11.38 -1.43
CA ALA A 174 -12.50 12.77 -1.00
C ALA A 174 -13.24 13.77 -1.90
N LYS A 175 -13.18 13.58 -3.22
CA LYS A 175 -13.90 14.42 -4.19
C LYS A 175 -15.43 14.29 -4.00
N ASP A 176 -15.94 13.07 -3.87
CA ASP A 176 -17.38 12.85 -3.70
C ASP A 176 -17.90 13.41 -2.37
N LYS A 177 -17.16 13.23 -1.27
CA LYS A 177 -17.50 13.85 0.01
C LYS A 177 -17.58 15.37 -0.10
N ARG A 178 -16.57 16.02 -0.69
CA ARG A 178 -16.57 17.48 -0.80
C ARG A 178 -17.71 18.00 -1.67
N LYS A 179 -18.04 17.27 -2.73
CA LYS A 179 -19.14 17.61 -3.63
C LYS A 179 -20.46 17.67 -2.86
N ASP A 180 -20.74 16.65 -2.06
CA ASP A 180 -21.94 16.55 -1.21
C ASP A 180 -22.05 17.75 -0.25
N GLU A 181 -20.96 18.04 0.49
CA GLU A 181 -20.89 19.19 1.41
C GLU A 181 -21.17 20.54 0.71
N LEU A 182 -20.70 20.72 -0.53
CA LEU A 182 -20.91 21.95 -1.29
C LEU A 182 -22.34 22.06 -1.86
N GLN A 183 -23.00 20.95 -2.14
CA GLN A 183 -24.39 20.94 -2.60
C GLN A 183 -25.35 21.27 -1.45
N GLU A 184 -25.13 20.70 -0.26
CA GLU A 184 -25.95 21.02 0.92
C GLU A 184 -25.89 22.52 1.30
N VAL A 185 -24.72 23.16 1.16
CA VAL A 185 -24.54 24.59 1.42
C VAL A 185 -25.24 25.48 0.38
N ALA A 186 -25.43 25.00 -0.85
CA ALA A 186 -26.11 25.76 -1.90
C ALA A 186 -27.65 25.70 -1.82
N GLU A 187 -28.19 24.69 -1.11
CA GLU A 187 -29.63 24.46 -0.96
C GLU A 187 -30.21 25.06 0.34
N GLY A 188 -29.36 25.45 1.30
CA GLY A 188 -29.74 26.08 2.59
C GLY A 188 -29.61 27.60 2.59
#